data_AF-A0AAV4ULX2-F1
#
_entry.id   AF-A0AAV4ULX2-F1
#
_cell.length_a   1.000
_cell.length_b   1.000
_cell.length_c   1.000
_cell.angle_alpha   90.00
_cell.angle_beta   90.00
_cell.angle_gamma   90.00
#
_symmetry.space_group_name_H-M   'P 1'
#
loop_
_entity.id
_entity.type
_entity.pdbx_description
1 polymer ?
#
loop_
_entity_poly.entity_id
_entity_poly.type
_entity_poly.pdbx_seq_one_letter_code
_entity_poly.pdbx_strand_id
1 'polypeptide(L)'
;MLQNHPKLVSLGNTDSSWAAHHIYTTCRMNIVPRFGLKECFWGFNSYANEFNPRKHIAYTQQYSEFVKSSVALFPLVEKLSIVVYHKNCLEHLKKLKHLRLLKIDFSLCCGSPTRTAIISLLREIGPQLMCLSIVGRSTMPVDVVMKYCSNVVHLDLRCSAIVQGGIETDSKNFRQLKRLIVREVDEESLKYLLRNSLNLRELLLFDALCLDDTLLHKILKMKSLSKIDTLGVNECRLSREGLRELIQRCVNLESVAFENLDADMMTVAEELKRDIRSIYSNIAKSLLVIEYSI
;
A
#
# COMPACT_ATOMS: atom_id res chain seq x y z
N MET A 1 5.10 28.32 -10.59
CA MET A 1 3.78 27.88 -10.09
C MET A 1 3.70 27.95 -8.57
N LEU A 2 4.47 27.17 -7.82
CA LEU A 2 4.39 27.13 -6.34
C LEU A 2 4.54 28.51 -5.69
N GLN A 3 5.53 29.31 -6.09
CA GLN A 3 5.73 30.67 -5.57
C GLN A 3 4.54 31.61 -5.83
N ASN A 4 3.79 31.40 -6.92
CA ASN A 4 2.62 32.24 -7.27
C ASN A 4 1.33 31.77 -6.57
N HIS A 5 1.31 30.54 -6.04
CA HIS A 5 0.13 29.92 -5.44
C HIS A 5 0.47 29.26 -4.09
N PRO A 6 0.84 30.03 -3.05
CA PRO A 6 1.26 29.47 -1.76
C PRO A 6 0.15 28.71 -1.02
N LYS A 7 -1.12 28.95 -1.38
CA LYS A 7 -2.30 28.27 -0.83
C LYS A 7 -2.63 26.96 -1.55
N LEU A 8 -1.84 26.55 -2.53
CA LEU A 8 -2.06 25.30 -3.25
C LEU A 8 -1.95 24.11 -2.29
N VAL A 9 -2.93 23.20 -2.35
CA VAL A 9 -3.03 22.05 -1.43
C VAL A 9 -2.51 20.76 -2.05
N SER A 10 -2.56 20.64 -3.38
CA SER A 10 -2.14 19.44 -4.12
C SER A 10 -1.58 19.82 -5.49
N LEU A 11 -0.58 19.06 -5.95
CA LEU A 11 -0.06 19.09 -7.31
C LEU A 11 -0.44 17.83 -8.12
N GLY A 12 -1.34 17.00 -7.58
CA GLY A 12 -1.65 15.69 -8.17
C GLY A 12 -0.41 14.78 -8.17
N ASN A 13 -0.13 14.15 -9.30
CA ASN A 13 0.99 13.21 -9.49
C ASN A 13 2.26 13.87 -10.06
N THR A 14 2.35 15.20 -10.02
CA THR A 14 3.54 15.92 -10.49
C THR A 14 4.62 15.95 -9.41
N ASP A 15 5.87 15.64 -9.77
CA ASP A 15 7.01 15.71 -8.85
C ASP A 15 7.21 17.14 -8.34
N SER A 16 7.10 17.31 -7.03
CA SER A 16 7.32 18.59 -6.37
C SER A 16 8.73 18.70 -5.77
N SER A 17 9.50 17.61 -5.72
CA SER A 17 10.74 17.56 -4.95
C SER A 17 11.87 18.41 -5.55
N TRP A 18 11.99 18.42 -6.87
CA TRP A 18 12.98 19.24 -7.58
C TRP A 18 12.69 20.74 -7.43
N ALA A 19 11.42 21.13 -7.64
CA ALA A 19 11.00 22.52 -7.47
C ALA A 19 11.19 23.00 -6.02
N ALA A 20 10.88 22.14 -5.05
CA ALA A 20 11.12 22.42 -3.64
C ALA A 20 12.60 22.64 -3.37
N HIS A 21 13.48 21.77 -3.86
CA HIS A 21 14.92 21.95 -3.70
C HIS A 21 15.43 23.27 -4.29
N HIS A 22 14.97 23.63 -5.49
CA HIS A 22 15.34 24.89 -6.13
C HIS A 22 14.86 26.12 -5.35
N ILE A 23 13.62 26.11 -4.86
CA ILE A 23 13.08 27.19 -4.01
C ILE A 23 13.88 27.28 -2.70
N TYR A 24 14.14 26.14 -2.05
CA TYR A 24 14.85 26.08 -0.78
C TYR A 24 16.27 26.64 -0.89
N THR A 25 17.00 26.30 -1.96
CA THR A 25 18.38 26.76 -2.18
C THR A 25 18.47 28.21 -2.66
N THR A 26 17.46 28.70 -3.39
CA THR A 26 17.44 30.07 -3.92
C THR A 26 16.93 31.09 -2.91
N CYS A 27 16.08 30.69 -1.95
CA CYS A 27 15.65 31.55 -0.85
C CYS A 27 16.82 31.80 0.10
N ARG A 28 17.64 32.82 -0.21
CA ARG A 28 18.75 33.28 0.64
C ARG A 28 18.21 33.76 1.99
N MET A 29 18.60 33.05 3.04
CA MET A 29 18.53 33.47 4.46
C MET A 29 17.14 33.81 5.04
N ASN A 30 16.69 32.92 5.92
CA ASN A 30 15.79 33.13 7.08
C ASN A 30 14.28 33.19 6.88
N ILE A 31 13.72 33.34 5.68
CA ILE A 31 12.27 33.21 5.49
C ILE A 31 11.98 32.10 4.50
N VAL A 32 11.91 30.87 5.03
CA VAL A 32 11.43 29.72 4.27
C VAL A 32 9.93 29.94 4.00
N PRO A 33 9.51 30.11 2.72
CA PRO A 33 8.11 30.31 2.42
C PRO A 33 7.30 29.10 2.90
N ARG A 34 6.21 29.37 3.64
CA ARG A 34 5.30 28.34 4.10
C ARG A 34 4.27 28.05 3.01
N PHE A 35 4.38 26.88 2.39
CA PHE A 35 3.39 26.41 1.43
C PHE A 35 2.31 25.58 2.14
N GLY A 36 1.07 25.73 1.70
CA GLY A 36 -0.09 24.99 2.20
C GLY A 36 -0.26 23.60 1.59
N LEU A 37 0.78 23.03 0.97
CA LEU A 37 0.71 21.73 0.33
C LEU A 37 0.45 20.64 1.37
N LYS A 38 -0.60 19.86 1.13
CA LYS A 38 -1.00 18.71 1.93
C LYS A 38 -0.82 17.39 1.17
N GLU A 39 -0.81 17.43 -0.15
CA GLU A 39 -0.66 16.26 -1.00
C GLU A 39 0.51 16.44 -1.95
N CYS A 40 1.47 15.52 -1.89
CA CYS A 40 2.69 15.58 -2.66
C CYS A 40 2.99 14.24 -3.33
N PHE A 41 3.55 14.34 -4.54
CA PHE A 41 4.31 13.27 -5.17
C PHE A 41 5.79 13.68 -5.22
N TRP A 42 6.68 12.80 -4.77
CA TRP A 42 8.14 12.97 -4.82
C TRP A 42 8.77 11.80 -5.57
N GLY A 43 9.45 12.09 -6.67
CA GLY A 43 10.15 11.08 -7.47
C GLY A 43 9.91 11.24 -8.96
N PHE A 44 10.60 10.44 -9.76
CA PHE A 44 10.46 10.47 -11.21
C PHE A 44 9.42 9.45 -11.65
N ASN A 45 8.38 9.90 -12.35
CA ASN A 45 7.46 8.98 -13.02
C ASN A 45 8.15 8.45 -14.28
N SER A 46 8.64 7.21 -14.24
CA SER A 46 9.32 6.55 -15.35
C SER A 46 8.46 6.40 -16.61
N TYR A 47 7.13 6.53 -16.49
CA TYR A 47 6.20 6.45 -17.62
C TYR A 47 6.13 7.74 -18.46
N ALA A 48 6.75 8.84 -18.01
CA ALA A 48 6.88 10.02 -18.84
C ALA A 48 7.96 9.77 -19.92
N ASN A 49 7.56 9.80 -21.19
CA ASN A 49 8.29 9.40 -22.41
C ASN A 49 9.68 10.03 -22.69
N GLU A 50 10.31 10.70 -21.73
CA GLU A 50 11.62 11.34 -21.87
C GLU A 50 12.67 10.77 -20.89
N PHE A 51 12.83 9.45 -20.87
CA PHE A 51 13.88 8.84 -20.05
C PHE A 51 15.27 9.17 -20.62
N ASN A 52 15.93 10.16 -20.05
CA ASN A 52 17.35 10.43 -20.28
C ASN A 52 18.18 9.80 -19.14
N PRO A 53 18.95 8.72 -19.39
CA PRO A 53 19.67 8.00 -18.35
C PRO A 53 20.65 8.86 -17.56
N ARG A 54 21.31 9.82 -18.22
CA ARG A 54 22.30 10.70 -17.57
C ARG A 54 21.63 11.68 -16.60
N LYS A 55 20.51 12.28 -17.02
CA LYS A 55 19.71 13.16 -16.14
C LYS A 55 19.15 12.36 -14.97
N HIS A 56 18.70 11.13 -15.22
CA HIS A 56 18.20 10.25 -14.17
C HIS A 56 19.29 9.93 -13.12
N ILE A 57 20.51 9.55 -13.54
CA ILE A 57 21.61 9.27 -12.61
C ILE A 57 21.94 10.51 -11.75
N ALA A 58 22.04 11.69 -12.36
CA ALA A 58 22.32 12.92 -11.63
C ALA A 58 21.20 13.26 -10.62
N TYR A 59 19.94 13.03 -11.01
CA TYR A 59 18.77 13.21 -10.16
C TYR A 59 18.79 12.26 -8.96
N THR A 60 19.00 10.96 -9.19
CA THR A 60 18.97 9.95 -8.12
C THR A 60 20.09 10.13 -7.10
N GLN A 61 21.28 10.59 -7.53
CA GLN A 61 22.39 10.90 -6.64
C GLN A 61 22.09 12.04 -5.65
N GLN A 62 21.33 13.05 -6.08
CA GLN A 62 20.98 14.22 -5.25
C GLN A 62 19.62 14.09 -4.56
N TYR A 63 18.89 13.01 -4.85
CA TYR A 63 17.49 12.88 -4.49
C TYR A 63 17.22 12.96 -2.97
N SER A 64 18.14 12.47 -2.14
CA SER A 64 18.01 12.61 -0.68
C SER A 64 17.97 14.07 -0.23
N GLU A 65 18.76 14.96 -0.86
CA GLU A 65 18.74 16.39 -0.55
C GLU A 65 17.47 17.06 -1.10
N PHE A 66 16.89 16.55 -2.19
CA PHE A 66 15.59 17.01 -2.69
C PHE A 66 14.48 16.68 -1.70
N VAL A 67 14.44 15.44 -1.18
CA VAL A 67 13.49 15.03 -0.14
C VAL A 67 13.67 15.86 1.13
N LYS A 68 14.91 16.08 1.58
CA LYS A 68 15.22 16.93 2.75
C LYS A 68 14.69 18.35 2.59
N SER A 69 14.89 18.96 1.42
CA SER A 69 14.41 20.30 1.10
C SER A 69 12.87 20.35 1.05
N SER A 70 12.27 19.31 0.47
CA SER A 70 10.81 19.17 0.38
C SER A 70 10.15 19.06 1.74
N VAL A 71 10.72 18.25 2.64
CA VAL A 71 10.25 18.13 4.03
C VAL A 71 10.35 19.46 4.77
N ALA A 72 11.41 20.23 4.54
CA ALA A 72 11.58 21.55 5.17
C ALA A 72 10.55 22.58 4.67
N LEU A 73 10.23 22.55 3.37
CA LEU A 73 9.27 23.48 2.77
C LEU A 73 7.80 23.09 2.98
N PHE A 74 7.52 21.79 3.07
CA PHE A 74 6.17 21.24 3.13
C PHE A 74 5.97 20.42 4.42
N PRO A 75 6.12 21.01 5.62
CA PRO A 75 5.99 20.27 6.88
C PRO A 75 4.55 19.80 7.17
N LEU A 76 3.55 20.38 6.49
CA LEU A 76 2.13 20.10 6.67
C LEU A 76 1.58 19.00 5.73
N VAL A 77 2.46 18.26 5.03
CA VAL A 77 2.04 17.18 4.13
C VAL A 77 1.28 16.11 4.91
N GLU A 78 0.06 15.82 4.46
CA GLU A 78 -0.83 14.81 4.99
C GLU A 78 -0.85 13.54 4.13
N LYS A 79 -0.61 13.67 2.81
CA LYS A 79 -0.55 12.56 1.85
C LYS A 79 0.72 12.65 1.01
N LEU A 80 1.52 11.60 1.07
CA LEU A 80 2.76 11.50 0.31
C LEU A 80 2.80 10.20 -0.48
N SER A 81 3.08 10.32 -1.76
CA SER A 81 3.55 9.23 -2.61
C SER A 81 5.01 9.52 -2.97
N ILE A 82 5.92 8.59 -2.65
CA ILE A 82 7.35 8.75 -2.88
C ILE A 82 7.97 7.53 -3.56
N VAL A 83 8.73 7.77 -4.62
CA VAL A 83 9.68 6.80 -5.18
C VAL A 83 11.02 7.00 -4.48
N VAL A 84 11.57 5.95 -3.89
CA VAL A 84 12.79 6.01 -3.09
C VAL A 84 13.97 5.43 -3.87
N TYR A 85 14.93 6.29 -4.20
CA TYR A 85 16.19 5.88 -4.85
C TYR A 85 17.32 5.59 -3.84
N HIS A 86 17.22 6.13 -2.62
CA HIS A 86 18.24 5.99 -1.59
C HIS A 86 17.63 5.94 -0.18
N LYS A 87 18.13 5.03 0.68
CA LYS A 87 17.60 4.82 2.05
C LYS A 87 17.60 6.07 2.94
N ASN A 88 18.55 6.99 2.74
CA ASN A 88 18.64 8.23 3.52
C ASN A 88 17.41 9.13 3.37
N CYS A 89 16.64 8.98 2.29
CA CYS A 89 15.37 9.71 2.13
C CYS A 89 14.43 9.46 3.32
N LEU A 90 14.41 8.22 3.84
CA LEU A 90 13.53 7.80 4.93
C LEU A 90 13.83 8.56 6.23
N GLU A 91 15.09 8.92 6.49
CA GLU A 91 15.48 9.70 7.68
C GLU A 91 14.85 11.08 7.67
N HIS A 92 14.69 11.69 6.50
CA HIS A 92 14.05 12.99 6.36
C HIS A 92 12.52 12.89 6.56
N LEU A 93 11.89 11.81 6.11
CA LEU A 93 10.44 11.61 6.23
C LEU A 93 9.95 11.55 7.68
N LYS A 94 10.81 11.15 8.64
CA LYS A 94 10.49 11.11 10.08
C LYS A 94 10.02 12.45 10.65
N LYS A 95 10.33 13.56 9.97
CA LYS A 95 9.94 14.92 10.37
C LYS A 95 8.52 15.31 9.96
N LEU A 96 7.83 14.51 9.13
CA LEU A 96 6.47 14.81 8.64
C LEU A 96 5.42 14.38 9.68
N LYS A 97 5.15 15.24 10.67
CA LYS A 97 4.25 14.93 11.80
C LYS A 97 2.75 14.98 11.48
N HIS A 98 2.38 15.41 10.27
CA HIS A 98 0.97 15.47 9.82
C HIS A 98 0.60 14.38 8.81
N LEU A 99 1.57 13.53 8.44
CA LEU A 99 1.40 12.50 7.44
C LEU A 99 0.39 11.44 7.90
N ARG A 100 -0.68 11.26 7.13
CA ARG A 100 -1.75 10.27 7.35
C ARG A 100 -1.78 9.20 6.27
N LEU A 101 -1.35 9.52 5.05
CA LEU A 101 -1.22 8.58 3.94
C LEU A 101 0.21 8.60 3.43
N LEU A 102 0.83 7.42 3.41
CA LEU A 102 2.16 7.23 2.87
C LEU A 102 2.17 6.06 1.88
N LYS A 103 2.55 6.35 0.64
CA LYS A 103 2.90 5.34 -0.37
C LYS A 103 4.40 5.43 -0.63
N ILE A 104 5.12 4.34 -0.41
CA ILE A 104 6.56 4.26 -0.66
C ILE A 104 6.82 3.21 -1.71
N ASP A 105 7.47 3.60 -2.79
CA ASP A 105 7.92 2.70 -3.83
C ASP A 105 9.44 2.55 -3.81
N PHE A 106 9.91 1.33 -3.57
CA PHE A 106 11.31 0.93 -3.58
C PHE A 106 11.72 0.17 -4.85
N SER A 107 10.85 0.07 -5.86
CA SER A 107 11.11 -0.64 -7.12
C SER A 107 12.40 -0.19 -7.82
N LEU A 108 12.75 1.10 -7.69
CA LEU A 108 13.94 1.72 -8.28
C LEU A 108 15.08 1.98 -7.26
N CYS A 109 14.96 1.50 -6.03
CA CYS A 109 15.99 1.70 -5.00
C CYS A 109 17.23 0.87 -5.33
N CYS A 110 18.38 1.52 -5.53
CA CYS A 110 19.66 0.82 -5.70
C CYS A 110 20.13 0.26 -4.36
N GLY A 111 20.27 -1.06 -4.28
CA GLY A 111 20.53 -1.79 -3.04
C GLY A 111 19.24 -2.08 -2.28
N SER A 112 19.22 -3.15 -1.50
CA SER A 112 18.05 -3.44 -0.66
C SER A 112 17.88 -2.28 0.34
N PRO A 113 16.77 -1.52 0.31
CA PRO A 113 16.47 -0.62 1.41
C PRO A 113 16.49 -1.49 2.66
N THR A 114 17.35 -1.15 3.61
CA THR A 114 17.51 -2.03 4.76
C THR A 114 16.18 -2.03 5.48
N ARG A 115 15.56 -3.22 5.62
CA ARG A 115 14.34 -3.46 6.41
C ARG A 115 14.34 -2.65 7.71
N THR A 116 15.50 -2.49 8.33
CA THR A 116 15.75 -1.65 9.52
C THR A 116 15.40 -0.16 9.35
N ALA A 117 15.69 0.44 8.19
CA ALA A 117 15.39 1.84 7.90
C ALA A 117 13.88 2.06 7.73
N ILE A 118 13.18 1.13 7.07
CA ILE A 118 11.72 1.16 6.97
C ILE A 118 11.10 1.02 8.36
N ILE A 119 11.53 0.02 9.13
CA ILE A 119 11.06 -0.17 10.51
C ILE A 119 11.33 1.08 11.37
N SER A 120 12.50 1.70 11.23
CA SER A 120 12.85 2.92 11.95
C SER A 120 11.94 4.09 11.55
N LEU A 121 11.60 4.22 10.26
CA LEU A 121 10.62 5.20 9.80
C LEU A 121 9.23 4.91 10.40
N LEU A 122 8.73 3.67 10.28
CA LEU A 122 7.41 3.29 10.78
C LEU A 122 7.31 3.47 12.30
N ARG A 123 8.38 3.26 13.06
CA ARG A 123 8.39 3.57 14.49
C ARG A 123 8.08 5.04 14.78
N GLU A 124 8.59 5.96 13.97
CA GLU A 124 8.49 7.40 14.19
C GLU A 124 7.18 8.01 13.68
N ILE A 125 6.65 7.51 12.56
CA ILE A 125 5.45 8.08 11.92
C ILE A 125 4.28 7.10 11.86
N GLY A 126 4.48 5.82 12.14
CA GLY A 126 3.43 4.80 12.08
C GLY A 126 2.19 5.13 12.92
N PRO A 127 2.31 5.66 14.16
CA PRO A 127 1.15 5.96 14.99
C PRO A 127 0.15 6.97 14.40
N GLN A 128 0.59 7.86 13.49
CA GLN A 128 -0.28 8.85 12.83
C GLN A 128 -0.81 8.39 11.46
N LEU A 129 -0.30 7.28 10.91
CA LEU A 129 -0.70 6.79 9.60
C LEU A 129 -2.07 6.11 9.65
N MET A 130 -2.90 6.42 8.67
CA MET A 130 -4.17 5.75 8.36
C MET A 130 -4.08 4.88 7.11
N CYS A 131 -3.21 5.26 6.16
CA CYS A 131 -3.00 4.53 4.93
C CYS A 131 -1.50 4.32 4.73
N LEU A 132 -1.09 3.07 4.55
CA LEU A 132 0.30 2.70 4.29
C LEU A 132 0.34 1.79 3.06
N SER A 133 1.07 2.21 2.03
CA SER A 133 1.41 1.39 0.87
C SER A 133 2.93 1.26 0.77
N ILE A 134 3.43 0.04 0.69
CA ILE A 134 4.85 -0.25 0.47
C ILE A 134 4.97 -1.16 -0.74
N VAL A 135 5.70 -0.69 -1.75
CA VAL A 135 5.98 -1.42 -2.99
C VAL A 135 7.47 -1.70 -3.05
N GLY A 136 7.86 -2.92 -3.40
CA GLY A 136 9.27 -3.27 -3.57
C GLY A 136 9.55 -4.76 -3.50
N ARG A 137 10.83 -5.11 -3.60
CA ARG A 137 11.29 -6.52 -3.60
C ARG A 137 11.68 -7.05 -2.22
N SER A 138 11.71 -6.19 -1.21
CA SER A 138 12.16 -6.56 0.13
C SER A 138 11.03 -7.16 0.94
N THR A 139 11.31 -8.25 1.64
CA THR A 139 10.34 -8.88 2.54
C THR A 139 10.03 -7.98 3.75
N MET A 140 8.74 -7.82 4.04
CA MET A 140 8.24 -6.95 5.11
C MET A 140 7.73 -7.79 6.30
N PRO A 141 8.28 -7.59 7.52
CA PRO A 141 7.76 -8.22 8.72
C PRO A 141 6.41 -7.58 9.12
N VAL A 142 5.30 -8.24 8.81
CA VAL A 142 3.95 -7.69 8.99
C VAL A 142 3.62 -7.48 10.46
N ASP A 143 4.10 -8.34 11.35
CA ASP A 143 3.96 -8.19 12.80
C ASP A 143 4.61 -6.89 13.31
N VAL A 144 5.74 -6.51 12.73
CA VAL A 144 6.44 -5.26 13.05
C VAL A 144 5.73 -4.04 12.46
N VAL A 145 5.30 -4.11 11.19
CA VAL A 145 4.44 -3.06 10.60
C VAL A 145 3.23 -2.85 11.49
N MET A 146 2.63 -3.95 11.94
CA MET A 146 1.43 -3.90 12.73
C MET A 146 1.64 -3.31 14.12
N LYS A 147 2.79 -3.58 14.73
CA LYS A 147 3.18 -2.99 16.01
C LYS A 147 3.29 -1.47 15.96
N TYR A 148 3.86 -0.92 14.89
CA TYR A 148 4.11 0.52 14.81
C TYR A 148 2.98 1.33 14.16
N CYS A 149 2.12 0.69 13.37
CA CYS A 149 1.08 1.38 12.58
C CYS A 149 -0.34 1.01 13.04
N SER A 150 -0.64 1.20 14.32
CA SER A 150 -1.88 0.71 14.96
C SER A 150 -3.18 1.37 14.48
N ASN A 151 -3.10 2.56 13.87
CA ASN A 151 -4.24 3.33 13.35
C ASN A 151 -4.48 3.13 11.84
N VAL A 152 -3.76 2.20 11.20
CA VAL A 152 -3.91 1.94 9.77
C VAL A 152 -5.27 1.31 9.47
N VAL A 153 -5.98 1.94 8.53
CA VAL A 153 -7.28 1.52 7.98
C VAL A 153 -7.08 0.85 6.62
N HIS A 154 -6.05 1.27 5.86
CA HIS A 154 -5.67 0.69 4.57
C HIS A 154 -4.20 0.32 4.59
N LEU A 155 -3.92 -0.98 4.51
CA LEU A 155 -2.58 -1.52 4.35
C LEU A 155 -2.43 -2.15 2.96
N ASP A 156 -1.40 -1.74 2.23
CA ASP A 156 -1.06 -2.25 0.91
C ASP A 156 0.42 -2.64 0.85
N LEU A 157 0.70 -3.94 0.80
CA LEU A 157 2.05 -4.50 0.79
C LEU A 157 2.27 -5.19 -0.55
N ARG A 158 2.77 -4.45 -1.55
CA ARG A 158 3.19 -5.01 -2.85
C ARG A 158 4.65 -5.46 -2.78
N CYS A 159 4.93 -6.29 -1.80
CA CYS A 159 6.21 -6.92 -1.50
C CYS A 159 5.93 -8.17 -0.66
N SER A 160 6.85 -9.13 -0.64
CA SER A 160 6.69 -10.33 0.18
C SER A 160 6.42 -10.00 1.66
N ALA A 161 5.47 -10.69 2.27
CA ALA A 161 5.02 -10.46 3.64
C ALA A 161 5.31 -11.69 4.52
N ILE A 162 6.04 -11.49 5.62
CA ILE A 162 6.38 -12.54 6.60
C ILE A 162 6.03 -12.13 8.03
N VAL A 163 5.86 -13.09 8.92
CA VAL A 163 5.86 -12.90 10.37
C VAL A 163 7.24 -13.28 10.90
N GLN A 164 7.90 -12.38 11.63
CA GLN A 164 9.29 -12.61 12.06
C GLN A 164 9.42 -13.62 13.22
N GLY A 165 8.31 -13.96 13.89
CA GLY A 165 8.31 -14.85 15.05
C GLY A 165 8.88 -14.19 16.31
N GLY A 166 8.35 -14.55 17.49
CA GLY A 166 8.89 -14.09 18.77
C GLY A 166 8.34 -12.77 19.31
N ILE A 167 7.43 -12.10 18.59
CA ILE A 167 6.62 -11.04 19.18
C ILE A 167 5.28 -11.65 19.58
N GLU A 168 5.09 -11.89 20.88
CA GLU A 168 3.75 -11.98 21.47
C GLU A 168 3.08 -10.62 21.23
N THR A 169 2.49 -10.45 20.05
CA THR A 169 1.80 -9.23 19.73
C THR A 169 0.51 -9.23 20.50
N ASP A 170 0.34 -8.21 21.35
CA ASP A 170 -0.96 -7.90 21.91
C ASP A 170 -1.99 -7.88 20.79
N SER A 171 -3.01 -8.73 20.94
CA SER A 171 -4.10 -9.04 20.00
C SER A 171 -5.01 -7.84 19.62
N LYS A 172 -4.54 -6.61 19.83
CA LYS A 172 -5.29 -5.37 19.63
C LYS A 172 -4.83 -4.57 18.42
N ASN A 173 -3.71 -4.91 17.80
CA ASN A 173 -3.19 -4.20 16.65
C ASN A 173 -4.05 -4.57 15.41
N PHE A 174 -4.57 -3.58 14.66
CA PHE A 174 -5.37 -3.70 13.42
C PHE A 174 -6.89 -3.82 13.56
N ARG A 175 -7.46 -3.48 14.73
CA ARG A 175 -8.92 -3.32 14.87
C ARG A 175 -9.52 -2.31 13.89
N GLN A 176 -8.74 -1.36 13.38
CA GLN A 176 -9.21 -0.36 12.43
C GLN A 176 -9.03 -0.77 10.96
N LEU A 177 -8.32 -1.86 10.67
CA LEU A 177 -8.04 -2.26 9.30
C LEU A 177 -9.33 -2.65 8.58
N LYS A 178 -9.60 -1.97 7.47
CA LYS A 178 -10.74 -2.21 6.58
C LYS A 178 -10.30 -2.73 5.22
N ARG A 179 -9.12 -2.35 4.76
CA ARG A 179 -8.58 -2.78 3.46
C ARG A 179 -7.19 -3.35 3.63
N LEU A 180 -7.01 -4.57 3.12
CA LEU A 180 -5.74 -5.28 3.07
C LEU A 180 -5.43 -5.66 1.63
N ILE A 181 -4.29 -5.20 1.14
CA ILE A 181 -3.67 -5.66 -0.09
C ILE A 181 -2.33 -6.28 0.27
N VAL A 182 -2.07 -7.49 -0.17
CA VAL A 182 -0.78 -8.13 0.04
C VAL A 182 -0.39 -8.95 -1.18
N ARG A 183 0.89 -8.87 -1.53
CA ARG A 183 1.54 -9.69 -2.56
C ARG A 183 2.49 -10.69 -1.89
N GLU A 184 2.60 -11.90 -2.42
CA GLU A 184 3.58 -12.91 -1.98
C GLU A 184 3.58 -13.12 -0.43
N VAL A 185 2.51 -13.70 0.09
CA VAL A 185 2.34 -13.96 1.52
C VAL A 185 2.45 -15.45 1.84
N ASP A 186 3.12 -15.82 2.93
CA ASP A 186 3.14 -17.21 3.41
C ASP A 186 1.88 -17.56 4.24
N GLU A 187 1.68 -18.85 4.51
CA GLU A 187 0.50 -19.35 5.23
C GLU A 187 0.37 -18.71 6.63
N GLU A 188 1.46 -18.62 7.38
CA GLU A 188 1.45 -18.13 8.76
C GLU A 188 1.17 -16.62 8.82
N SER A 189 1.73 -15.86 7.88
CA SER A 189 1.54 -14.42 7.76
C SER A 189 0.14 -14.06 7.33
N LEU A 190 -0.45 -14.82 6.39
CA LEU A 190 -1.83 -14.63 6.00
C LEU A 190 -2.79 -14.90 7.16
N LYS A 191 -2.61 -16.02 7.87
CA LYS A 191 -3.41 -16.32 9.08
C LYS A 191 -3.26 -15.22 10.13
N TYR A 192 -2.04 -14.74 10.36
CA TYR A 192 -1.77 -13.70 11.32
C TYR A 192 -2.48 -12.39 10.96
N LEU A 193 -2.39 -11.94 9.70
CA LEU A 193 -3.08 -10.74 9.20
C LEU A 193 -4.59 -10.87 9.38
N LEU A 194 -5.17 -11.98 8.94
CA LEU A 194 -6.61 -12.21 8.99
C LEU A 194 -7.14 -12.34 10.41
N ARG A 195 -6.41 -13.01 11.32
CA ARG A 195 -6.81 -13.14 12.73
C ARG A 195 -6.90 -11.80 13.45
N ASN A 196 -6.06 -10.84 13.07
CA ASN A 196 -5.98 -9.53 13.70
C ASN A 196 -6.83 -8.45 13.02
N SER A 197 -7.44 -8.74 11.87
CA SER A 197 -8.20 -7.77 11.05
C SER A 197 -9.72 -7.99 11.17
N LEU A 198 -10.30 -7.78 12.36
CA LEU A 198 -11.72 -8.10 12.66
C LEU A 198 -12.77 -7.22 11.97
N ASN A 199 -12.33 -6.13 11.32
CA ASN A 199 -13.19 -5.18 10.60
C ASN A 199 -12.83 -5.10 9.11
N LEU A 200 -12.13 -6.11 8.60
CA LEU A 200 -11.75 -6.19 7.20
C LEU A 200 -13.00 -6.25 6.31
N ARG A 201 -12.98 -5.43 5.26
CA ARG A 201 -14.04 -5.24 4.27
C ARG A 201 -13.54 -5.63 2.88
N GLU A 202 -12.31 -5.21 2.58
CA GLU A 202 -11.66 -5.46 1.30
C GLU A 202 -10.37 -6.26 1.52
N LEU A 203 -10.30 -7.42 0.88
CA LEU A 203 -9.14 -8.31 0.90
C LEU A 203 -8.67 -8.59 -0.52
N LEU A 204 -7.42 -8.25 -0.82
CA LEU A 204 -6.82 -8.38 -2.13
C LEU A 204 -5.49 -9.13 -1.99
N LEU A 205 -5.44 -10.34 -2.51
CA LEU A 205 -4.29 -11.23 -2.43
C LEU A 205 -3.69 -11.40 -3.82
N PHE A 206 -2.41 -11.07 -3.96
CA PHE A 206 -1.63 -11.25 -5.18
C PHE A 206 -0.54 -12.28 -4.95
N ASP A 207 -0.26 -13.14 -5.94
CA ASP A 207 0.76 -14.18 -5.86
C ASP A 207 0.55 -15.06 -4.60
N ALA A 208 -0.71 -15.39 -4.32
CA ALA A 208 -1.17 -16.05 -3.10
C ALA A 208 -1.03 -17.58 -3.16
N LEU A 209 0.16 -18.06 -3.52
CA LEU A 209 0.42 -19.49 -3.77
C LEU A 209 0.24 -20.37 -2.52
N CYS A 210 0.23 -19.79 -1.31
CA CYS A 210 -0.07 -20.51 -0.07
C CYS A 210 -1.57 -20.79 0.13
N LEU A 211 -2.44 -20.10 -0.61
CA LEU A 211 -3.89 -20.24 -0.50
C LEU A 211 -4.36 -21.45 -1.30
N ASP A 212 -4.33 -22.61 -0.64
CA ASP A 212 -4.96 -23.86 -1.08
C ASP A 212 -6.25 -24.15 -0.29
N ASP A 213 -6.97 -25.20 -0.68
CA ASP A 213 -8.23 -25.58 -0.03
C ASP A 213 -8.04 -25.86 1.48
N THR A 214 -6.91 -26.44 1.86
CA THR A 214 -6.61 -26.76 3.26
C THR A 214 -6.47 -25.49 4.10
N LEU A 215 -5.75 -24.49 3.60
CA LEU A 215 -5.62 -23.19 4.25
C LEU A 215 -6.95 -22.43 4.25
N LEU A 216 -7.71 -22.47 3.14
CA LEU A 216 -9.02 -21.88 3.05
C LEU A 216 -9.94 -22.37 4.19
N HIS A 217 -10.03 -23.69 4.40
CA HIS A 217 -10.86 -24.27 5.47
C HIS A 217 -10.46 -23.78 6.87
N LYS A 218 -9.17 -23.47 7.10
CA LYS A 218 -8.69 -22.88 8.35
C LYS A 218 -9.12 -21.41 8.45
N ILE A 219 -8.99 -20.66 7.36
CA ILE A 219 -9.30 -19.23 7.27
C ILE A 219 -10.81 -18.98 7.38
N LEU A 220 -11.66 -19.81 6.78
CA LEU A 220 -13.12 -19.70 6.84
C LEU A 220 -13.69 -19.82 8.26
N LYS A 221 -12.94 -20.40 9.20
CA LYS A 221 -13.30 -20.46 10.63
C LYS A 221 -13.00 -19.15 11.37
N MET A 222 -12.33 -18.20 10.73
CA MET A 222 -11.98 -16.91 11.31
C MET A 222 -13.13 -15.91 11.17
N LYS A 223 -13.35 -15.08 12.20
CA LYS A 223 -14.42 -14.07 12.21
C LYS A 223 -14.21 -12.93 11.20
N SER A 224 -12.97 -12.69 10.76
CA SER A 224 -12.60 -11.55 9.91
C SER A 224 -13.24 -11.60 8.51
N LEU A 225 -13.52 -12.78 7.98
CA LEU A 225 -14.13 -12.90 6.64
C LEU A 225 -15.62 -12.57 6.59
N SER A 226 -16.30 -12.62 7.74
CA SER A 226 -17.76 -12.41 7.80
C SER A 226 -18.20 -11.02 7.34
N LYS A 227 -17.30 -10.05 7.28
CA LYS A 227 -17.59 -8.66 6.88
C LYS A 227 -17.00 -8.27 5.52
N ILE A 228 -16.35 -9.21 4.82
CA ILE A 228 -15.75 -8.93 3.52
C ILE A 228 -16.86 -8.68 2.50
N ASP A 229 -16.78 -7.52 1.86
CA ASP A 229 -17.63 -7.11 0.74
C ASP A 229 -16.84 -7.07 -0.57
N THR A 230 -15.52 -6.99 -0.53
CA THR A 230 -14.66 -7.02 -1.71
C THR A 230 -13.54 -8.04 -1.55
N LEU A 231 -13.46 -9.00 -2.48
CA LEU A 231 -12.44 -10.04 -2.50
C LEU A 231 -11.72 -10.06 -3.85
N GLY A 232 -10.40 -9.99 -3.82
CA GLY A 232 -9.55 -10.19 -4.99
C GLY A 232 -8.53 -11.28 -4.69
N VAL A 233 -8.42 -12.26 -5.58
CA VAL A 233 -7.41 -13.31 -5.48
C VAL A 233 -6.77 -13.49 -6.85
N ASN A 234 -5.46 -13.28 -6.92
CA ASN A 234 -4.62 -13.51 -8.08
C ASN A 234 -3.59 -14.59 -7.72
N GLU A 235 -3.39 -15.55 -8.63
CA GLU A 235 -2.42 -16.65 -8.52
C GLU A 235 -2.51 -17.42 -7.18
N CYS A 236 -3.48 -18.33 -7.07
CA CYS A 236 -3.67 -19.19 -5.90
C CYS A 236 -3.71 -20.67 -6.26
N ARG A 237 -3.79 -21.54 -5.25
CA ARG A 237 -3.87 -23.00 -5.39
C ARG A 237 -5.23 -23.56 -4.99
N LEU A 238 -6.26 -22.71 -4.97
CA LEU A 238 -7.63 -23.15 -4.71
C LEU A 238 -8.12 -24.02 -5.86
N SER A 239 -8.79 -25.12 -5.51
CA SER A 239 -9.58 -25.87 -6.48
C SER A 239 -10.86 -25.11 -6.84
N ARG A 240 -11.62 -25.67 -7.78
CA ARG A 240 -12.93 -25.17 -8.17
C ARG A 240 -13.88 -25.18 -6.97
N GLU A 241 -13.81 -26.26 -6.20
CA GLU A 241 -14.61 -26.47 -4.99
C GLU A 241 -14.18 -25.48 -3.90
N GLY A 242 -12.88 -25.24 -3.73
CA GLY A 242 -12.36 -24.23 -2.82
C GLY A 242 -12.84 -22.82 -3.16
N LEU A 243 -12.77 -22.41 -4.43
CA LEU A 243 -13.28 -21.11 -4.88
C LEU A 243 -14.79 -20.96 -4.61
N ARG A 244 -15.57 -22.00 -4.92
CA ARG A 244 -17.02 -22.02 -4.63
C ARG A 244 -17.29 -21.87 -3.14
N GLU A 245 -16.59 -22.63 -2.31
CA GLU A 245 -16.76 -22.56 -0.86
C GLU A 245 -16.40 -21.16 -0.31
N LEU A 246 -15.29 -20.57 -0.78
CA LEU A 246 -14.87 -19.23 -0.39
C LEU A 246 -15.97 -18.19 -0.64
N ILE A 247 -16.55 -18.21 -1.84
CA ILE A 247 -17.61 -17.26 -2.22
C ILE A 247 -18.89 -17.52 -1.42
N GLN A 248 -19.32 -18.78 -1.29
CA GLN A 248 -20.53 -19.14 -0.56
C GLN A 248 -20.47 -18.75 0.93
N ARG A 249 -19.27 -18.75 1.52
CA ARG A 249 -19.06 -18.37 2.93
C ARG A 249 -18.96 -16.87 3.14
N CYS A 250 -18.56 -16.11 2.12
CA CYS A 250 -18.50 -14.64 2.17
C CYS A 250 -19.88 -14.06 1.85
N VAL A 251 -20.84 -14.17 2.78
CA VAL A 251 -22.25 -13.79 2.55
C VAL A 251 -22.48 -12.32 2.22
N ASN A 252 -21.53 -11.44 2.53
CA ASN A 252 -21.62 -9.98 2.29
C ASN A 252 -20.88 -9.54 1.02
N LEU A 253 -20.43 -10.48 0.20
CA LEU A 253 -19.56 -10.20 -0.94
C LEU A 253 -20.33 -9.46 -2.05
N GLU A 254 -19.92 -8.23 -2.32
CA GLU A 254 -20.46 -7.35 -3.37
C GLU A 254 -19.59 -7.39 -4.63
N SER A 255 -18.28 -7.60 -4.47
CA SER A 255 -17.30 -7.60 -5.56
C SER A 255 -16.28 -8.72 -5.44
N VAL A 256 -16.04 -9.40 -6.57
CA VAL A 256 -15.02 -10.44 -6.72
C VAL A 256 -14.15 -10.20 -7.93
N ALA A 257 -12.84 -10.27 -7.74
CA ALA A 257 -11.84 -10.27 -8.79
C ALA A 257 -10.99 -11.54 -8.69
N PHE A 258 -10.90 -12.25 -9.80
CA PHE A 258 -10.00 -13.38 -9.96
C PHE A 258 -9.19 -13.15 -11.22
N GLU A 259 -7.89 -13.35 -11.12
CA GLU A 259 -6.94 -13.13 -12.21
C GLU A 259 -5.94 -14.28 -12.25
N ASN A 260 -5.41 -14.55 -13.45
CA ASN A 260 -4.40 -15.59 -13.69
C ASN A 260 -4.83 -17.00 -13.22
N LEU A 261 -6.13 -17.29 -13.26
CA LEU A 261 -6.65 -18.63 -13.08
C LEU A 261 -6.54 -19.41 -14.39
N ASP A 262 -6.45 -20.75 -14.30
CA ASP A 262 -6.58 -21.59 -15.49
C ASP A 262 -7.97 -21.41 -16.16
N ALA A 263 -8.09 -21.82 -17.42
CA ALA A 263 -9.30 -21.59 -18.22
C ALA A 263 -10.58 -22.22 -17.59
N ASP A 264 -10.43 -23.36 -16.92
CA ASP A 264 -11.54 -24.04 -16.26
C ASP A 264 -12.01 -23.25 -15.03
N MET A 265 -11.06 -22.76 -14.23
CA MET A 265 -11.31 -21.92 -13.05
C MET A 265 -11.85 -20.54 -13.43
N MET A 266 -11.45 -19.97 -14.56
CA MET A 266 -12.02 -18.73 -15.08
C MET A 266 -13.51 -18.87 -15.40
N THR A 267 -13.91 -20.02 -15.95
CA THR A 267 -15.33 -20.30 -16.23
C THR A 267 -16.15 -20.30 -14.93
N VAL A 268 -15.59 -20.90 -13.87
CA VAL A 268 -16.19 -20.93 -12.53
C VAL A 268 -16.28 -19.54 -11.91
N ALA A 269 -15.21 -18.75 -12.04
CA ALA A 269 -15.19 -17.38 -11.54
C ALA A 269 -16.27 -16.52 -12.23
N GLU A 270 -16.48 -16.68 -13.54
CA GLU A 270 -17.53 -15.97 -14.27
C GLU A 270 -18.95 -16.48 -13.96
N GLU A 271 -19.13 -17.78 -13.75
CA GLU A 271 -20.38 -18.35 -13.21
C GLU A 271 -20.71 -17.71 -11.86
N LEU A 272 -19.76 -17.70 -10.93
CA LEU A 272 -19.94 -17.17 -9.58
C LEU A 272 -20.15 -15.64 -9.58
N LYS A 273 -19.44 -14.90 -10.44
CA LYS A 273 -19.70 -13.47 -10.67
C LYS A 273 -21.13 -13.22 -11.14
N ARG A 274 -21.65 -14.08 -12.02
CA ARG A 274 -23.04 -13.99 -12.50
C ARG A 274 -24.04 -14.29 -11.39
N ASP A 275 -23.77 -15.28 -10.55
CA ASP A 275 -24.62 -15.64 -9.40
C ASP A 275 -24.68 -14.50 -8.38
N ILE A 276 -23.53 -13.91 -8.02
CA ILE A 276 -23.45 -12.72 -7.17
C ILE A 276 -24.26 -11.58 -7.81
N ARG A 277 -24.03 -11.28 -9.10
CA ARG A 277 -24.81 -10.24 -9.80
C ARG A 277 -26.30 -10.53 -9.80
N SER A 278 -26.74 -11.78 -9.93
CA SER A 278 -28.15 -12.16 -9.89
C SER A 278 -28.75 -11.86 -8.51
N ILE A 279 -28.07 -12.28 -7.44
CA ILE A 279 -28.46 -12.03 -6.04
C ILE A 279 -28.55 -10.53 -5.75
N TYR A 280 -27.57 -9.75 -6.23
CA TYR A 280 -27.47 -8.32 -5.97
C TYR A 280 -28.06 -7.41 -7.06
N SER A 281 -28.61 -7.95 -8.15
CA SER A 281 -29.29 -7.14 -9.18
C SER A 281 -30.54 -6.43 -8.65
N ASN A 282 -31.08 -6.89 -7.51
CA ASN A 282 -32.12 -6.21 -6.75
C ASN A 282 -31.59 -5.03 -5.90
N ILE A 283 -30.27 -4.86 -5.80
CA ILE A 283 -29.57 -3.83 -5.02
C ILE A 283 -28.54 -3.19 -5.96
N ALA A 284 -29.00 -2.32 -6.87
CA ALA A 284 -28.16 -1.72 -7.90
C ALA A 284 -26.97 -0.93 -7.30
N LYS A 285 -25.77 -1.54 -7.28
CA LYS A 285 -24.48 -0.83 -7.23
C LYS A 285 -23.46 -1.46 -8.16
N SER A 286 -22.80 -0.58 -8.90
CA SER A 286 -21.82 -0.80 -9.94
C SER A 286 -20.61 -1.63 -9.51
N LEU A 287 -20.37 -2.74 -10.21
CA LEU A 287 -19.10 -3.46 -10.19
C LEU A 287 -18.07 -2.69 -11.03
N LEU A 288 -17.09 -2.10 -10.36
CA LEU A 288 -15.85 -1.62 -11.00
C LEU A 288 -14.95 -2.83 -11.24
N VAL A 289 -14.60 -3.08 -12.50
CA VAL A 289 -13.38 -3.81 -12.83
C VAL A 289 -12.25 -2.98 -12.23
N ILE A 290 -11.62 -3.48 -11.16
CA ILE A 290 -10.47 -2.80 -10.59
C ILE A 290 -9.29 -3.11 -11.51
N GLU A 291 -9.12 -2.29 -12.56
CA GLU A 291 -7.86 -2.26 -13.30
C GLU A 291 -6.80 -1.70 -12.35
N TYR A 292 -6.03 -2.60 -11.73
CA TYR A 292 -4.80 -2.20 -11.06
C TYR A 292 -3.79 -1.83 -12.15
N SER A 293 -3.71 -0.55 -12.51
CA SER A 293 -2.53 -0.06 -13.24
C SER A 293 -1.31 -0.34 -12.36
N ILE A 294 -0.45 -1.23 -12.85
CA ILE A 294 0.88 -1.55 -12.32
C ILE A 294 1.83 -0.40 -12.64
#